data_AF-A0A1E8BM16-F1
#
_entry.id   AF-A0A1E8BM16-F1
#
_cell.length_a   1.000
_cell.length_b   1.000
_cell.length_c   1.000
_cell.angle_alpha   90.00
_cell.angle_beta   90.00
_cell.angle_gamma   90.00
#
_symmetry.space_group_name_H-M   'P 1'
#
loop_
_entity.id
_entity.type
_entity.pdbx_description
1 polymer ?
#
loop_
_entity_poly.entity_id
_entity_poly.type
_entity_poly.pdbx_seq_one_letter_code
_entity_poly.pdbx_strand_id
1 'polypeptide(L)' 'MRAIQARAILNERDYCTPDDIKTLAAAVCSHRLTLTIEGEMKTTKEQIIKEILGAISVPVENVR' A
#
# COMPACT_ATOMS: atom_id res chain seq x y z
N MET A 1 -6.50 7.68 1.55
CA MET A 1 -6.91 8.04 2.92
C MET A 1 -8.28 7.46 3.27
N ARG A 2 -9.39 7.87 2.63
CA ARG A 2 -10.75 7.40 3.02
C ARG A 2 -10.93 5.88 3.06
N ALA A 3 -10.41 5.14 2.07
CA ALA A 3 -10.50 3.68 2.06
C ALA A 3 -9.78 3.01 3.26
N ILE A 4 -8.66 3.59 3.70
CA ILE A 4 -7.87 3.11 4.84
C ILE A 4 -8.63 3.36 6.14
N GLN A 5 -9.20 4.57 6.30
CA GLN A 5 -10.05 4.91 7.44
C GLN A 5 -11.28 4.01 7.51
N ALA A 6 -11.93 3.76 6.38
CA ALA A 6 -13.06 2.83 6.32
C ALA A 6 -12.65 1.42 6.75
N ARG A 7 -11.50 0.90 6.29
CA ARG A 7 -11.00 -0.42 6.74
C ARG A 7 -10.68 -0.45 8.23
N ALA A 8 -10.12 0.62 8.80
CA ALA A 8 -9.89 0.70 10.23
C ALA A 8 -11.21 0.60 11.02
N ILE A 9 -12.21 1.40 10.63
CA ILE A 9 -13.55 1.39 11.25
C ILE A 9 -14.23 0.02 11.11
N LEU A 10 -14.14 -0.60 9.92
CA LEU A 10 -14.68 -1.95 9.68
C LEU A 10 -13.99 -3.04 10.51
N ASN A 11 -12.79 -2.78 11.01
CA ASN A 11 -12.04 -3.65 11.92
C ASN A 11 -12.10 -3.14 13.37
N GLU A 12 -13.13 -2.36 13.73
CA GLU A 12 -13.38 -1.88 15.10
C GLU A 12 -12.23 -1.06 15.71
N ARG A 13 -11.46 -0.36 14.86
CA ARG A 13 -10.38 0.55 15.27
C ARG A 13 -10.71 1.98 14.88
N ASP A 14 -10.40 2.91 15.77
CA ASP A 14 -10.52 4.36 15.57
C ASP A 14 -9.28 5.00 14.92
N TYR A 15 -8.18 4.24 14.81
CA TYR A 15 -6.95 4.65 14.13
C TYR A 15 -6.52 3.68 13.03
N CYS A 16 -5.83 4.22 12.03
CA CYS A 16 -5.25 3.44 10.93
C CYS A 16 -3.91 2.82 11.37
N THR A 17 -3.66 1.60 10.93
CA THR A 17 -2.39 0.87 11.12
C THR A 17 -1.64 0.74 9.80
N PRO A 18 -0.32 0.48 9.83
CA PRO A 18 0.45 0.16 8.62
C PRO A 18 -0.14 -0.98 7.79
N ASP A 19 -0.79 -1.95 8.42
CA ASP A 19 -1.46 -3.07 7.72
C ASP A 19 -2.62 -2.60 6.83
N ASP A 20 -3.39 -1.61 7.28
CA ASP A 20 -4.48 -1.03 6.48
C ASP A 20 -3.98 -0.41 5.17
N ILE A 21 -2.81 0.23 5.23
CA ILE A 21 -2.16 0.82 4.06
C ILE A 21 -1.65 -0.28 3.14
N LYS A 22 -0.89 -1.25 3.67
CA LYS A 22 -0.30 -2.34 2.88
C LYS A 22 -1.37 -3.18 2.17
N THR A 23 -2.50 -3.43 2.82
CA THR A 23 -3.61 -4.20 2.26
C THR A 23 -4.28 -3.50 1.08
N LEU A 24 -4.49 -2.18 1.17
CA LEU A 24 -5.28 -1.44 0.17
C LEU A 24 -4.45 -0.75 -0.91
N ALA A 25 -3.15 -0.55 -0.68
CA ALA A 25 -2.30 0.23 -1.57
C ALA A 25 -2.23 -0.34 -2.99
N ALA A 26 -2.15 -1.66 -3.18
CA ALA A 26 -2.17 -2.24 -4.52
C ALA A 26 -3.50 -1.95 -5.26
N ALA A 27 -4.65 -2.16 -4.62
CA ALA A 27 -5.95 -1.91 -5.25
C ALA A 27 -6.18 -0.41 -5.55
N VAL A 28 -5.73 0.48 -4.68
CA VAL A 28 -6.02 1.92 -4.77
C VAL A 28 -4.98 2.70 -5.57
N CYS A 29 -3.70 2.31 -5.53
CA CYS A 29 -2.63 3.08 -6.15
C CYS A 29 -2.24 2.55 -7.54
N SER A 30 -2.42 1.25 -7.82
CA SER A 30 -1.96 0.67 -9.10
C SER A 30 -2.66 1.30 -10.29
N HIS A 31 -3.98 1.53 -10.21
CA HIS A 31 -4.73 2.18 -11.29
C HIS A 31 -4.40 3.67 -11.48
N ARG A 32 -3.69 4.27 -10.51
CA ARG A 32 -3.24 5.68 -10.56
C ARG A 32 -1.83 5.82 -11.14
N LEU A 33 -1.18 4.70 -11.42
CA LEU A 33 0.14 4.67 -12.02
C LEU A 33 0.00 4.58 -13.55
N THR A 34 0.77 5.38 -14.27
CA THR A 34 0.92 5.27 -15.72
C THR A 34 2.32 4.79 -16.02
N LEU A 35 2.42 3.73 -16.82
CA LEU A 35 3.68 3.18 -17.27
C LEU A 35 3.90 3.56 -18.72
N THR A 36 5.17 3.62 -19.13
CA THR A 36 5.50 3.63 -20.56
C THR A 36 5.26 2.24 -21.15
N ILE A 37 5.23 2.15 -22.48
CA ILE A 37 5.07 0.87 -23.19
C ILE A 37 6.16 -0.13 -22.76
N GLU A 38 7.41 0.32 -22.64
CA GLU A 38 8.52 -0.52 -22.19
C GLU A 38 8.35 -0.97 -20.74
N GLY A 39 7.72 -0.14 -19.90
CA GLY A 39 7.40 -0.47 -18.51
C GLY A 39 6.35 -1.58 -18.40
N GLU A 40 5.27 -1.49 -19.17
CA GLU A 40 4.19 -2.50 -19.18
C GLU A 40 4.67 -3.86 -19.70
N MET A 41 5.67 -3.90 -20.58
CA MET A 41 6.28 -5.17 -21.03
C MET A 41 7.11 -5.86 -19.94
N LYS A 42 7.65 -5.11 -18.97
CA LYS A 42 8.58 -5.64 -17.96
C LYS A 42 7.90 -6.04 -16.67
N THR A 43 6.80 -5.38 -16.29
CA THR A 43 6.17 -5.55 -14.99
C THR A 43 4.72 -5.08 -15.00
N THR A 44 4.02 -5.28 -13.88
CA THR A 44 2.67 -4.76 -13.67
C THR A 44 2.66 -3.64 -12.65
N LYS A 45 1.64 -2.78 -12.70
CA LYS A 45 1.47 -1.67 -11.77
C LYS A 45 1.35 -2.18 -10.33
N GLU A 46 0.62 -3.27 -10.12
CA GLU A 46 0.48 -3.94 -8.84
C GLU A 46 1.82 -4.44 -8.30
N GLN A 47 2.66 -5.00 -9.16
CA GLN A 47 3.98 -5.49 -8.76
C GLN A 47 4.89 -4.33 -8.33
N ILE A 48 4.88 -3.22 -9.07
CA ILE A 48 5.62 -2.00 -8.71
C ILE A 48 5.14 -1.48 -7.34
N ILE A 49 3.83 -1.38 -7.10
CA ILE A 49 3.31 -0.92 -5.81
C ILE A 49 3.76 -1.84 -4.66
N LYS A 50 3.72 -3.17 -4.86
CA LYS A 50 4.21 -4.12 -3.85
C LYS A 50 5.70 -3.95 -3.55
N GLU A 51 6.51 -3.74 -4.58
CA GLU A 51 7.95 -3.51 -4.43
C GLU A 51 8.24 -2.22 -3.66
N ILE A 52 7.56 -1.11 -4.00
CA ILE A 52 7.68 0.16 -3.28
C ILE A 52 7.30 0.01 -1.80
N LEU A 53 6.21 -0.70 -1.49
CA LEU A 53 5.79 -0.95 -0.11
C LEU A 53 6.78 -1.84 0.66
N GLY A 54 7.54 -2.66 -0.03
CA GLY A 54 8.59 -3.51 0.54
C GLY A 54 9.93 -2.79 0.76
N ALA A 55 10.15 -1.66 0.08
CA ALA A 55 11.41 -0.93 0.13
C ALA A 55 11.70 -0.27 1.49
N ILE A 56 10.66 -0.01 2.29
CA ILE A 56 10.79 0.62 3.61
C ILE A 56 10.11 -0.26 4.66
N SER A 57 10.88 -0.67 5.66
CA SER A 57 10.36 -1.38 6.83
C SER A 57 9.45 -0.49 7.65
N VAL A 58 8.36 -1.07 8.16
CA VAL A 58 7.48 -0.37 9.10
C VAL A 58 8.25 -0.15 10.42
N PRO A 59 8.28 1.07 10.97
CA PRO A 59 8.89 1.31 12.26
C PRO A 59 8.23 0.44 13.33
N VAL A 60 9.04 -0.29 14.08
CA VAL A 60 8.62 -0.97 15.31
C VAL A 60 9.14 -0.17 16.49
N GLU A 61 8.46 -0.23 17.64
CA GLU A 61 9.04 0.33 18.86
C GLU A 61 10.39 -0.33 19.12
N ASN A 62 11.44 0.48 19.21
CA ASN A 62 12.72 0.01 19.71
C ASN A 62 12.52 -0.28 21.20
N VAL A 63 12.34 -1.56 21.55
CA VAL A 63 12.42 -2.00 22.94
C VAL A 63 13.82 -1.63 23.44
N ARG A 64 13.89 -0.58 24.27
CA ARG A 64 15.10 -0.21 25.00
C ARG A 64 15.18 -1.01 26.29
#